data_AF-A0A9W9YCQ8-F1
#
_entry.id   AF-A0A9W9YCQ8-F1
#
_cell.length_a   1.000
_cell.length_b   1.000
_cell.length_c   1.000
_cell.angle_alpha   90.00
_cell.angle_beta   90.00
_cell.angle_gamma   90.00
#
_symmetry.space_group_name_H-M   'P 1'
#
loop_
_entity.id
_entity.type
_entity.pdbx_description
1 polymer ?
#
loop_
_entity_poly.entity_id
_entity_poly.type
_entity_poly.pdbx_seq_one_letter_code
_entity_poly.pdbx_strand_id
1 'polypeptide(L)'
;MHTLWMREHNRIAQELGDLNPHWDGDKVYHEARKIVGAEMQHISYNEWLPKILGPQGMALLGSYSGYEPNIDAGIVNAFATAAFRFGHGLINPIIFPSQLILPAYRTRAAKSRDDKHQLINSELTERLFEMAHEIALDLGALNIQRGRDHALPGYNRWRGLCNLSVAETFDDFKNEIVDSDIRVKLQELYKDPSNVDLWVGGLLEELVPGSLLGQTFSCIIAEQFRRTRAGDRFWYESPSTFDHSQLIQIKQTSLASVLCDNGDAIDRVQRDVFLRATYPTGYVACSSIPRMDLRMWKYCEDGHCSSPDRTPTFTNHVQSRRFKRSVDKYNADTEAPELDEMEFKDLYDEERPVISPTEVENDEGIDLLSEQKDLGLSERVQVLEQTVASMAATLTKLGEAFDSLKNQANEIKVTAATKGVKGCGVVQGAARYEADIWQKNVCTQCSCKEGEIQCIEKYATNFYAKNLLKTKMNAVRVV
;
A
#
# COMPACT_ATOMS: atom_id res chain seq x y z
N MET A 1 -0.63 -2.68 -1.09
CA MET A 1 0.36 -3.77 -1.29
C MET A 1 -0.27 -5.15 -1.44
N HIS A 2 -1.03 -5.68 -0.47
CA HIS A 2 -1.66 -7.01 -0.62
C HIS A 2 -2.50 -7.16 -1.89
N THR A 3 -3.38 -6.19 -2.17
CA THR A 3 -4.18 -6.17 -3.41
C THR A 3 -3.31 -6.14 -4.66
N LEU A 4 -2.15 -5.47 -4.63
CA LEU A 4 -1.24 -5.37 -5.75
C LEU A 4 -0.67 -6.76 -6.10
N TRP A 5 -0.16 -7.47 -5.09
CA TRP A 5 0.41 -8.81 -5.28
C TRP A 5 -0.64 -9.87 -5.64
N MET A 6 -1.84 -9.75 -5.10
CA MET A 6 -2.98 -10.59 -5.52
C MET A 6 -3.31 -10.38 -7.00
N ARG A 7 -3.34 -9.12 -7.46
CA ARG A 7 -3.58 -8.80 -8.87
C ARG A 7 -2.45 -9.30 -9.76
N GLU A 8 -1.19 -9.17 -9.34
CA GLU A 8 -0.05 -9.66 -10.11
C GLU A 8 -0.10 -11.19 -10.27
N HIS A 9 -0.44 -11.91 -9.21
CA HIS A 9 -0.67 -13.35 -9.30
C HIS A 9 -1.73 -13.71 -10.35
N ASN A 10 -2.90 -13.04 -10.32
CA ASN A 10 -3.98 -13.30 -11.27
C ASN A 10 -3.59 -12.93 -12.70
N ARG A 11 -2.84 -11.84 -12.89
CA ARG A 11 -2.33 -11.40 -14.20
C ARG A 11 -1.40 -12.45 -14.80
N ILE A 12 -0.41 -12.92 -14.03
CA ILE A 12 0.51 -13.97 -14.44
C ILE A 12 -0.24 -15.27 -14.71
N ALA A 13 -1.14 -15.68 -13.82
CA ALA A 13 -1.92 -16.91 -13.98
C ALA A 13 -2.74 -16.91 -15.28
N GLN A 14 -3.40 -15.79 -15.60
CA GLN A 14 -4.16 -15.67 -16.83
C GLN A 14 -3.28 -15.77 -18.07
N GLU A 15 -2.15 -15.06 -18.09
CA GLU A 15 -1.22 -15.09 -19.23
C GLU A 15 -0.58 -16.47 -19.42
N LEU A 16 -0.25 -17.18 -18.32
CA LEU A 16 0.26 -18.55 -18.39
C LEU A 16 -0.79 -19.55 -18.87
N GLY A 17 -2.06 -19.40 -18.46
CA GLY A 17 -3.17 -20.23 -18.93
C GLY A 17 -3.42 -20.04 -20.43
N ASP A 18 -3.34 -18.81 -20.91
CA ASP A 18 -3.46 -18.49 -22.34
C ASP A 18 -2.26 -19.04 -23.15
N LEU A 19 -1.04 -18.95 -22.60
CA LEU A 19 0.18 -19.47 -23.24
C LEU A 19 0.24 -21.00 -23.26
N ASN A 20 -0.32 -21.65 -22.24
CA ASN A 20 -0.29 -23.09 -22.04
C ASN A 20 -1.71 -23.67 -21.82
N PRO A 21 -2.57 -23.74 -22.86
CA PRO A 21 -3.96 -24.18 -22.71
C PRO A 21 -4.15 -25.63 -22.21
N HIS A 22 -3.08 -26.42 -22.19
CA HIS A 22 -3.05 -27.80 -21.72
C HIS A 22 -2.77 -27.90 -20.20
N TRP A 23 -2.36 -26.81 -19.55
CA TRP A 23 -2.18 -26.80 -18.10
C TRP A 23 -3.52 -26.77 -17.38
N ASP A 24 -3.62 -27.54 -16.30
CA ASP A 24 -4.73 -27.45 -15.37
C ASP A 24 -4.59 -26.24 -14.43
N GLY A 25 -5.66 -25.99 -13.65
CA GLY A 25 -5.70 -24.86 -12.72
C GLY A 25 -4.61 -24.91 -11.64
N ASP A 26 -4.26 -26.12 -11.16
CA ASP A 26 -3.25 -26.30 -10.12
C ASP A 26 -1.85 -25.96 -10.64
N LYS A 27 -1.52 -26.39 -11.87
CA LYS A 27 -0.26 -26.06 -12.52
C LYS A 27 -0.14 -24.56 -12.75
N VAL A 28 -1.19 -23.92 -13.28
CA VAL A 28 -1.23 -22.46 -13.49
C VAL A 28 -1.04 -21.71 -12.17
N TYR A 29 -1.77 -22.10 -11.12
CA TYR A 29 -1.67 -21.48 -9.79
C TYR A 29 -0.25 -21.60 -9.23
N HIS A 30 0.34 -22.79 -9.28
CA HIS A 30 1.66 -23.02 -8.69
C HIS A 30 2.79 -22.33 -9.47
N GLU A 31 2.74 -22.28 -10.80
CA GLU A 31 3.72 -21.52 -11.59
C GLU A 31 3.58 -20.01 -11.34
N ALA A 32 2.36 -19.46 -11.33
CA ALA A 32 2.14 -18.05 -11.01
C ALA A 32 2.61 -17.71 -9.59
N ARG A 33 2.30 -18.55 -8.59
CA ARG A 33 2.78 -18.40 -7.21
C ARG A 33 4.31 -18.40 -7.13
N LYS A 34 4.96 -19.30 -7.88
CA LYS A 34 6.41 -19.44 -7.91
C LYS A 34 7.07 -18.20 -8.52
N ILE A 35 6.52 -17.66 -9.61
CA ILE A 35 6.99 -16.43 -10.24
C ILE A 35 6.83 -15.24 -9.29
N VAL A 36 5.65 -15.02 -8.70
CA VAL A 36 5.43 -13.92 -7.73
C VAL A 36 6.39 -14.02 -6.55
N GLY A 37 6.63 -15.24 -6.03
CA GLY A 37 7.63 -15.45 -4.98
C GLY A 37 9.03 -15.01 -5.40
N ALA A 38 9.42 -15.30 -6.64
CA ALA A 38 10.70 -14.87 -7.21
C ALA A 38 10.80 -13.36 -7.42
N GLU A 39 9.72 -12.70 -7.88
CA GLU A 39 9.66 -11.24 -7.98
C GLU A 39 9.86 -10.59 -6.61
N MET A 40 9.14 -11.07 -5.59
CA MET A 40 9.27 -10.56 -4.22
C MET A 40 10.68 -10.76 -3.66
N GLN A 41 11.30 -11.93 -3.90
CA GLN A 41 12.69 -12.19 -3.50
C GLN A 41 13.67 -11.25 -4.24
N HIS A 42 13.53 -11.11 -5.56
CA HIS A 42 14.39 -10.26 -6.36
C HIS A 42 14.31 -8.78 -5.92
N ILE A 43 13.10 -8.24 -5.80
CA ILE A 43 12.86 -6.85 -5.38
C ILE A 43 13.38 -6.62 -3.95
N SER A 44 13.11 -7.54 -3.03
CA SER A 44 13.54 -7.38 -1.63
C SER A 44 15.05 -7.31 -1.49
N TYR A 45 15.80 -8.17 -2.19
CA TYR A 45 17.25 -8.25 -2.03
C TYR A 45 18.04 -7.29 -2.92
N ASN A 46 17.50 -6.89 -4.08
CA ASN A 46 18.23 -6.07 -5.05
C ASN A 46 17.77 -4.61 -5.10
N GLU A 47 16.50 -4.31 -4.75
CA GLU A 47 16.01 -2.93 -4.71
C GLU A 47 15.90 -2.41 -3.27
N TRP A 48 15.25 -3.16 -2.39
CA TRP A 48 14.90 -2.68 -1.05
C TRP A 48 16.05 -2.76 -0.04
N LEU A 49 16.62 -3.95 0.18
CA LEU A 49 17.68 -4.18 1.17
C LEU A 49 18.88 -3.23 1.02
N PRO A 50 19.39 -2.91 -0.19
CA PRO A 50 20.50 -1.97 -0.34
C PRO A 50 20.20 -0.57 0.21
N LYS A 51 18.93 -0.12 0.19
CA LYS A 51 18.53 1.17 0.77
C LYS A 51 18.43 1.11 2.29
N ILE A 52 18.05 -0.06 2.82
CA ILE A 52 17.87 -0.26 4.26
C ILE A 52 19.20 -0.50 4.97
N LEU A 53 20.03 -1.41 4.45
CA LEU A 53 21.29 -1.84 5.05
C LEU A 53 22.48 -0.97 4.68
N GLY A 54 22.38 -0.23 3.56
CA GLY A 54 23.50 0.51 2.99
C GLY A 54 24.66 -0.39 2.56
N PRO A 55 25.78 0.20 2.09
CA PRO A 55 26.93 -0.56 1.59
C PRO A 55 27.55 -1.49 2.64
N GLN A 56 27.65 -1.04 3.89
CA GLN A 56 28.25 -1.83 4.97
C GLN A 56 27.37 -3.04 5.34
N GLY A 57 26.05 -2.85 5.50
CA GLY A 57 25.16 -3.96 5.82
C GLY A 57 25.01 -4.94 4.65
N MET A 58 25.05 -4.47 3.40
CA MET A 58 25.11 -5.36 2.23
C MET A 58 26.40 -6.17 2.17
N ALA A 59 27.53 -5.62 2.62
CA ALA A 59 28.78 -6.36 2.75
C ALA A 59 28.69 -7.47 3.81
N LEU A 60 27.97 -7.24 4.92
CA LEU A 60 27.68 -8.27 5.93
C LEU A 60 26.80 -9.39 5.37
N LEU A 61 25.79 -9.04 4.57
CA LEU A 61 24.90 -10.01 3.92
C LEU A 61 25.66 -10.86 2.88
N GLY A 62 26.58 -10.24 2.14
CA GLY A 62 27.44 -10.89 1.15
C GLY A 62 26.73 -11.30 -0.14
N SER A 63 27.50 -11.80 -1.10
CA SER A 63 26.96 -12.35 -2.36
C SER A 63 26.35 -13.72 -2.15
N TYR A 64 25.41 -14.11 -3.02
CA TYR A 64 24.85 -15.46 -3.00
C TYR A 64 25.87 -16.47 -3.50
N SER A 65 26.16 -17.50 -2.69
CA SER A 65 27.14 -18.57 -2.98
C SER A 65 26.49 -19.93 -3.28
N GLY A 66 25.16 -20.00 -3.30
CA GLY A 66 24.42 -21.25 -3.45
C GLY A 66 23.64 -21.65 -2.20
N TYR A 67 22.85 -22.70 -2.34
CA TYR A 67 22.03 -23.25 -1.26
C TYR A 67 22.89 -24.01 -0.24
N GLU A 68 22.71 -23.68 1.03
CA GLU A 68 23.40 -24.28 2.18
C GLU A 68 22.39 -25.11 3.01
N PRO A 69 22.32 -26.45 2.86
CA PRO A 69 21.27 -27.25 3.49
C PRO A 69 21.34 -27.33 5.02
N ASN A 70 22.48 -27.01 5.61
CA ASN A 70 22.71 -27.11 7.05
C ASN A 70 22.51 -25.77 7.78
N ILE A 71 22.19 -24.69 7.06
CA ILE A 71 21.90 -23.41 7.68
C ILE A 71 20.45 -23.40 8.18
N ASP A 72 20.24 -22.93 9.40
CA ASP A 72 18.88 -22.74 9.91
C ASP A 72 18.29 -21.47 9.26
N ALA A 73 17.30 -21.64 8.38
CA ALA A 73 16.59 -20.53 7.74
C ALA A 73 15.48 -19.92 8.63
N GLY A 74 15.26 -20.45 9.83
CA GLY A 74 14.27 -19.97 10.77
C GLY A 74 14.42 -18.49 11.08
N ILE A 75 13.28 -17.82 11.29
CA ILE A 75 13.26 -16.43 11.71
C ILE A 75 13.66 -16.37 13.19
N VAL A 76 14.77 -15.71 13.46
CA VAL A 76 15.29 -15.51 14.81
C VAL A 76 14.36 -14.60 15.59
N ASN A 77 14.09 -14.95 16.85
CA ASN A 77 13.21 -14.19 17.73
C ASN A 77 13.60 -12.70 17.81
N ALA A 78 14.89 -12.38 17.96
CA ALA A 78 15.36 -10.99 17.98
C ALA A 78 15.10 -10.21 16.68
N PHE A 79 15.11 -10.89 15.53
CA PHE A 79 14.78 -10.26 14.26
C PHE A 79 13.29 -9.88 14.21
N ALA A 80 12.39 -10.84 14.45
CA ALA A 80 10.94 -10.62 14.34
C ALA A 80 10.39 -9.68 15.41
N THR A 81 10.96 -9.73 16.61
CA THR A 81 10.38 -9.12 17.80
C THR A 81 10.98 -7.76 18.10
N ALA A 82 12.21 -7.49 17.64
CA ALA A 82 12.89 -6.21 17.85
C ALA A 82 13.45 -5.62 16.54
N ALA A 83 14.48 -6.22 15.94
CA ALA A 83 15.28 -5.54 14.91
C ALA A 83 14.46 -5.12 13.69
N PHE A 84 13.60 -6.00 13.16
CA PHE A 84 12.78 -5.69 11.99
C PHE A 84 11.62 -4.71 12.26
N ARG A 85 11.42 -4.34 13.53
CA ARG A 85 10.48 -3.29 13.96
C ARG A 85 11.08 -1.88 13.93
N PHE A 86 12.30 -1.71 13.41
CA PHE A 86 12.86 -0.38 13.12
C PHE A 86 11.92 0.45 12.22
N GLY A 87 11.12 -0.24 11.38
CA GLY A 87 10.12 0.36 10.51
C GLY A 87 9.11 1.25 11.22
N HIS A 88 8.86 1.05 12.52
CA HIS A 88 7.94 1.90 13.29
C HIS A 88 8.43 3.35 13.40
N GLY A 89 9.74 3.59 13.39
CA GLY A 89 10.31 4.93 13.31
C GLY A 89 10.23 5.57 11.92
N LEU A 90 9.81 4.82 10.90
CA LEU A 90 9.67 5.29 9.51
C LEU A 90 8.24 5.74 9.18
N ILE A 91 7.27 5.40 10.03
CA ILE A 91 5.87 5.64 9.76
C ILE A 91 5.60 7.14 9.91
N ASN A 92 5.01 7.71 8.85
CA ASN A 92 4.56 9.08 8.82
C ASN A 92 3.13 9.16 9.38
N PRO A 93 2.81 10.12 10.28
CA PRO A 93 1.45 10.28 10.80
C PRO A 93 0.41 10.62 9.73
N ILE A 94 0.83 11.17 8.59
CA ILE A 94 -0.06 11.53 7.49
C ILE A 94 0.16 10.60 6.30
N ILE A 95 -0.89 9.89 5.89
CA ILE A 95 -0.94 9.12 4.66
C ILE A 95 -1.36 10.06 3.53
N PHE A 96 -0.48 10.31 2.58
CA PHE A 96 -0.84 11.04 1.36
C PHE A 96 -1.31 10.06 0.29
N PRO A 97 -2.42 10.34 -0.44
CA PRO A 97 -2.91 9.49 -1.53
C PRO A 97 -1.85 9.20 -2.61
N SER A 98 -0.90 10.12 -2.82
CA SER A 98 0.21 9.99 -3.77
C SER A 98 1.51 9.38 -3.18
N GLN A 99 1.54 9.06 -1.88
CA GLN A 99 2.75 8.54 -1.19
C GLN A 99 2.60 7.10 -0.70
N LEU A 100 1.62 6.35 -1.21
CA LEU A 100 1.41 4.93 -0.86
C LEU A 100 2.63 4.01 -1.09
N ILE A 101 3.71 4.53 -1.68
CA ILE A 101 4.89 3.77 -2.10
C ILE A 101 6.19 4.23 -1.39
N LEU A 102 6.19 5.34 -0.63
CA LEU A 102 7.45 5.94 -0.12
C LEU A 102 7.50 6.16 1.40
N PRO A 103 7.79 5.12 2.21
CA PRO A 103 8.19 5.30 3.61
C PRO A 103 9.69 5.64 3.76
N ALA A 104 10.53 5.27 2.77
CA ALA A 104 11.94 4.96 3.06
C ALA A 104 12.87 6.17 3.30
N TYR A 105 12.54 7.39 2.88
CA TYR A 105 13.52 8.49 2.91
C TYR A 105 13.18 9.67 3.81
N ARG A 106 12.18 9.55 4.69
CA ARG A 106 11.98 10.56 5.74
C ARG A 106 12.91 10.38 6.94
N THR A 107 13.69 9.32 7.09
CA THR A 107 14.62 9.14 8.24
C THR A 107 15.59 10.29 8.43
N ARG A 108 16.22 10.78 7.35
CA ARG A 108 17.11 11.95 7.44
C ARG A 108 16.34 13.21 7.83
N ALA A 109 15.10 13.35 7.40
CA ALA A 109 14.22 14.48 7.72
C ALA A 109 13.49 14.32 9.08
N ALA A 110 13.38 13.10 9.62
CA ALA A 110 12.76 12.79 10.91
C ALA A 110 13.79 12.96 12.04
N LYS A 111 15.05 12.56 11.82
CA LYS A 111 16.18 13.03 12.65
C LYS A 111 16.49 14.53 12.47
N SER A 112 15.89 15.19 11.47
CA SER A 112 16.12 16.61 11.13
C SER A 112 14.85 17.49 11.23
N ARG A 113 13.80 17.05 11.93
CA ARG A 113 12.70 17.95 12.34
C ARG A 113 12.92 18.32 13.80
N ASP A 114 12.42 19.51 14.16
CA ASP A 114 12.63 20.31 15.38
C ASP A 114 12.52 19.60 16.75
N ASP A 115 12.34 18.28 16.80
CA ASP A 115 12.35 17.52 18.04
C ASP A 115 13.22 16.26 17.91
N LYS A 116 14.53 16.44 18.13
CA LYS A 116 15.54 15.35 18.12
C LYS A 116 15.20 14.20 19.09
N HIS A 117 14.23 14.40 19.99
CA HIS A 117 13.84 13.43 21.01
C HIS A 117 12.65 12.55 20.62
N GLN A 118 11.94 12.83 19.52
CA GLN A 118 10.76 12.05 19.13
C GLN A 118 11.06 11.10 17.96
N LEU A 119 11.52 9.87 18.30
CA LEU A 119 11.85 8.83 17.32
C LEU A 119 10.61 8.15 16.69
N ILE A 120 9.48 8.23 17.37
CA ILE A 120 8.19 7.68 16.92
C ILE A 120 7.13 8.75 17.09
N ASN A 121 6.31 8.93 16.06
CA ASN A 121 5.27 9.96 16.05
C ASN A 121 4.13 9.62 17.05
N SER A 122 3.44 10.66 17.51
CA SER A 122 2.38 10.55 18.53
C SER A 122 1.18 9.71 18.11
N GLU A 123 0.91 9.55 16.81
CA GLU A 123 -0.20 8.69 16.35
C GLU A 123 0.08 7.21 16.69
N LEU A 124 1.35 6.83 16.86
CA LEU A 124 1.74 5.48 17.25
C LEU A 124 2.02 5.31 18.74
N THR A 125 2.38 6.37 19.47
CA THR A 125 2.65 6.28 20.92
C THR A 125 1.43 6.61 21.78
N GLU A 126 0.52 7.48 21.29
CA GLU A 126 -0.63 7.94 22.10
C GLU A 126 -1.99 7.50 21.54
N ARG A 127 -2.08 7.15 20.26
CA ARG A 127 -3.35 6.93 19.55
C ARG A 127 -3.44 5.61 18.80
N LEU A 128 -2.56 4.66 19.10
CA LEU A 128 -2.55 3.39 18.37
C LEU A 128 -3.88 2.66 18.59
N PHE A 129 -4.62 2.44 17.50
CA PHE A 129 -5.92 1.75 17.49
C PHE A 129 -7.01 2.36 18.38
N GLU A 130 -7.00 3.68 18.58
CA GLU A 130 -8.02 4.40 19.35
C GLU A 130 -9.47 4.11 18.87
N MET A 131 -9.68 3.84 17.57
CA MET A 131 -11.00 3.51 17.03
C MET A 131 -11.45 2.05 17.25
N ALA A 132 -10.54 1.15 17.64
CA ALA A 132 -10.79 -0.28 17.74
C ALA A 132 -10.67 -0.84 19.17
N HIS A 133 -10.09 -0.06 20.09
CA HIS A 133 -9.94 -0.42 21.51
C HIS A 133 -10.55 0.66 22.41
N GLU A 134 -10.99 0.26 23.60
CA GLU A 134 -11.50 1.20 24.62
C GLU A 134 -10.44 2.19 25.11
N ILE A 135 -9.17 1.80 25.02
CA ILE A 135 -8.01 2.61 25.43
C ILE A 135 -7.02 2.60 24.26
N ALA A 136 -6.56 3.79 23.87
CA ALA A 136 -5.49 3.93 22.90
C ALA A 136 -4.20 3.26 23.40
N LEU A 137 -3.52 2.55 22.52
CA LEU A 137 -2.31 1.82 22.85
C LEU A 137 -1.06 2.66 22.52
N ASP A 138 0.07 2.28 23.12
CA ASP A 138 1.39 2.82 22.81
C ASP A 138 2.22 1.73 22.12
N LEU A 139 2.53 1.92 20.84
CA LEU A 139 3.34 0.98 20.05
C LEU A 139 4.75 0.81 20.60
N GLY A 140 5.36 1.87 21.13
CA GLY A 140 6.67 1.84 21.74
C GLY A 140 6.68 1.00 23.00
N ALA A 141 5.76 1.28 23.92
CA ALA A 141 5.57 0.48 25.13
C ALA A 141 5.26 -0.99 24.81
N LEU A 142 4.43 -1.25 23.80
CA LEU A 142 4.11 -2.60 23.34
C LEU A 142 5.35 -3.34 22.79
N ASN A 143 6.24 -2.67 22.05
CA ASN A 143 7.46 -3.31 21.55
C ASN A 143 8.42 -3.66 22.69
N ILE A 144 8.57 -2.77 23.67
CA ILE A 144 9.36 -3.01 24.88
C ILE A 144 8.78 -4.21 25.65
N GLN A 145 7.48 -4.17 25.95
CA GLN A 145 6.82 -5.24 26.69
C GLN A 145 6.87 -6.57 25.95
N ARG A 146 6.73 -6.55 24.61
CA ARG A 146 6.85 -7.76 23.78
C ARG A 146 8.26 -8.32 23.78
N GLY A 147 9.29 -7.47 23.77
CA GLY A 147 10.68 -7.91 23.89
C GLY A 147 10.91 -8.68 25.19
N ARG A 148 10.34 -8.20 26.30
CA ARG A 148 10.40 -8.84 27.63
C ARG A 148 9.60 -10.15 27.70
N ASP A 149 8.39 -10.16 27.15
CA ASP A 149 7.53 -11.35 26.99
C ASP A 149 8.26 -12.46 26.23
N HIS A 150 8.97 -12.10 25.16
CA HIS A 150 9.77 -13.02 24.36
C HIS A 150 11.15 -13.34 24.96
N ALA A 151 11.43 -12.87 26.18
CA ALA A 151 12.68 -13.04 26.91
C ALA A 151 13.93 -12.70 26.06
N LEU A 152 13.86 -11.61 25.28
CA LEU A 152 15.00 -11.16 24.49
C LEU A 152 16.15 -10.75 25.42
N PRO A 153 17.39 -11.17 25.15
CA PRO A 153 18.55 -10.60 25.81
C PRO A 153 18.62 -9.09 25.58
N GLY A 154 19.13 -8.37 26.57
CA GLY A 154 19.33 -6.92 26.49
C GLY A 154 20.26 -6.52 25.35
N TYR A 155 20.16 -5.24 24.97
CA TYR A 155 20.92 -4.60 23.90
C TYR A 155 22.43 -4.87 23.98
N ASN A 156 23.01 -4.78 25.18
CA ASN A 156 24.44 -4.97 25.40
C ASN A 156 24.94 -6.38 25.02
N ARG A 157 24.09 -7.41 25.19
CA ARG A 157 24.41 -8.78 24.77
C ARG A 157 24.49 -8.88 23.25
N TRP A 158 23.59 -8.20 22.54
CA TRP A 158 23.57 -8.17 21.08
C TRP A 158 24.73 -7.36 20.49
N ARG A 159 25.15 -6.27 21.14
CA ARG A 159 26.38 -5.58 20.79
C ARG A 159 27.56 -6.54 20.73
N GLY A 160 27.77 -7.32 21.80
CA GLY A 160 28.85 -8.33 21.84
C GLY A 160 28.71 -9.41 20.76
N LEU A 161 27.51 -9.90 20.48
CA LEU A 161 27.26 -10.88 19.40
C LEU A 161 27.54 -10.30 18.01
N CYS A 162 27.38 -8.98 17.84
CA CYS A 162 27.67 -8.25 16.61
C CYS A 162 29.10 -7.67 16.57
N ASN A 163 30.02 -8.18 17.40
CA ASN A 163 31.41 -7.75 17.51
C ASN A 163 31.60 -6.25 17.85
N LEU A 164 30.61 -5.64 18.54
CA LEU A 164 30.73 -4.31 19.11
C LEU A 164 31.25 -4.40 20.54
N SER A 165 31.80 -3.29 21.06
CA SER A 165 32.25 -3.22 22.46
C SER A 165 31.08 -3.44 23.42
N VAL A 166 31.25 -4.35 24.37
CA VAL A 166 30.29 -4.53 25.47
C VAL A 166 30.47 -3.35 26.43
N ALA A 167 29.38 -2.64 26.71
CA ALA A 167 29.38 -1.50 27.62
C ALA A 167 29.40 -1.95 29.08
N GLU A 168 30.26 -1.35 29.90
CA GLU A 168 30.23 -1.48 31.36
C GLU A 168 29.50 -0.27 31.98
N THR A 169 29.58 0.87 31.31
CA THR A 169 28.91 2.12 31.69
C THR A 169 28.08 2.66 30.53
N PHE A 170 27.14 3.56 30.82
CA PHE A 170 26.33 4.17 29.76
C PHE A 170 27.17 5.04 28.82
N ASP A 171 28.32 5.59 29.24
CA ASP A 171 29.21 6.35 28.34
C ASP A 171 29.88 5.46 27.27
N ASP A 172 29.99 4.16 27.51
CA ASP A 172 30.52 3.20 26.52
C ASP A 172 29.58 3.00 25.32
N PHE A 173 28.37 3.57 25.36
CA PHE A 173 27.48 3.68 24.20
C PHE A 173 27.83 4.84 23.27
N LYS A 174 28.78 5.73 23.60
CA LYS A 174 29.02 6.99 22.85
C LYS A 174 29.31 6.83 21.35
N ASN A 175 29.80 5.68 20.91
CA ASN A 175 30.10 5.44 19.51
C ASN A 175 28.83 5.16 18.69
N GLU A 176 27.86 4.48 19.28
CA GLU A 176 26.60 4.12 18.64
C GLU A 176 25.48 5.09 19.02
N ILE A 177 25.37 5.51 20.28
CA ILE A 177 24.40 6.49 20.77
C ILE A 177 25.15 7.78 21.11
N VAL A 178 25.31 8.64 20.11
CA VAL A 178 26.19 9.84 20.17
C VAL A 178 25.67 10.91 21.14
N ASP A 179 24.36 11.02 21.31
CA ASP A 179 23.73 12.03 22.17
C ASP A 179 23.91 11.69 23.66
N SER A 180 24.57 12.58 24.41
CA SER A 180 24.84 12.38 25.85
C SER A 180 23.58 12.44 26.71
N ASP A 181 22.59 13.25 26.34
CA ASP A 181 21.37 13.43 27.12
C ASP A 181 20.51 12.15 27.05
N ILE A 182 20.52 11.49 25.88
CA ILE A 182 19.94 10.16 25.73
C ILE A 182 20.64 9.14 26.63
N ARG A 183 21.98 9.14 26.68
CA ARG A 183 22.74 8.21 27.53
C ARG A 183 22.45 8.44 29.02
N VAL A 184 22.32 9.68 29.47
CA VAL A 184 21.92 10.03 30.84
C VAL A 184 20.50 9.52 31.14
N LYS A 185 19.53 9.75 30.24
CA LYS A 185 18.16 9.23 30.41
C LYS A 185 18.12 7.70 30.46
N LEU A 186 18.92 7.01 29.64
CA LEU A 186 19.04 5.56 29.70
C LEU A 186 19.59 5.10 31.06
N GLN A 187 20.59 5.81 31.60
CA GLN A 187 21.13 5.54 32.93
C GLN A 187 20.08 5.72 34.03
N GLU A 188 19.30 6.79 33.95
CA GLU A 188 18.21 7.06 34.89
C GLU A 188 17.12 5.97 34.84
N LEU A 189 16.77 5.46 33.66
CA LEU A 189 15.68 4.49 33.48
C LEU A 189 16.13 3.05 33.75
N TYR A 190 17.24 2.61 33.16
CA TYR A 190 17.64 1.19 33.16
C TYR A 190 18.61 0.82 34.28
N LYS A 191 19.28 1.80 34.88
CA LYS A 191 20.30 1.67 35.95
C LYS A 191 21.57 0.91 35.58
N ASP A 192 21.47 -0.12 34.74
CA ASP A 192 22.56 -0.94 34.23
C ASP A 192 22.50 -1.01 32.68
N PRO A 193 23.61 -0.83 31.95
CA PRO A 193 23.63 -0.89 30.48
C PRO A 193 23.12 -2.22 29.91
N SER A 194 23.24 -3.32 30.66
CA SER A 194 22.82 -4.65 30.25
C SER A 194 21.30 -4.83 30.28
N ASN A 195 20.58 -3.97 31.00
CA ASN A 195 19.12 -4.01 31.11
C ASN A 195 18.42 -3.28 29.97
N VAL A 196 19.13 -2.51 29.14
CA VAL A 196 18.53 -1.78 28.02
C VAL A 196 17.87 -2.77 27.06
N ASP A 197 16.57 -2.62 26.80
CA ASP A 197 15.84 -3.48 25.87
C ASP A 197 16.43 -3.37 24.45
N LEU A 198 16.59 -4.50 23.74
CA LEU A 198 17.21 -4.53 22.40
C LEU A 198 16.58 -3.55 21.42
N TRP A 199 15.24 -3.47 21.40
CA TRP A 199 14.52 -2.59 20.49
C TRP A 199 14.81 -1.12 20.75
N VAL A 200 14.90 -0.73 22.03
CA VAL A 200 15.22 0.66 22.44
C VAL A 200 16.66 1.00 22.07
N GLY A 201 17.62 0.16 22.46
CA GLY A 201 19.03 0.39 22.17
C GLY A 201 19.30 0.49 20.68
N GLY A 202 18.79 -0.45 19.87
CA GLY A 202 19.00 -0.44 18.43
C GLY A 202 18.32 0.71 17.68
N LEU A 203 17.19 1.23 18.18
CA LEU A 203 16.51 2.40 17.60
C LEU A 203 17.25 3.71 17.92
N LEU A 204 17.92 3.79 19.07
CA LEU A 204 18.68 4.96 19.51
C LEU A 204 20.06 5.08 18.85
N GLU A 205 20.53 4.04 18.17
CA GLU A 205 21.81 4.11 17.47
C GLU A 205 21.82 5.16 16.35
N GLU A 206 22.99 5.73 16.13
CA GLU A 206 23.25 6.58 14.98
C GLU A 206 23.22 5.74 13.71
N LEU A 207 22.66 6.31 12.65
CA LEU A 207 22.49 5.57 11.41
C LEU A 207 23.85 5.38 10.75
N VAL A 208 24.14 4.15 10.31
CA VAL A 208 25.32 3.86 9.52
C VAL A 208 25.25 4.68 8.21
N PRO A 209 26.35 5.30 7.74
CA PRO A 209 26.33 6.09 6.51
C PRO A 209 25.77 5.31 5.31
N GLY A 210 24.70 5.84 4.70
CA GLY A 210 24.01 5.21 3.57
C GLY A 210 23.02 4.10 3.93
N SER A 211 22.84 3.82 5.23
CA SER A 211 21.87 2.89 5.79
C SER A 211 20.71 3.65 6.47
N LEU A 212 19.60 2.94 6.72
CA LEU A 212 18.51 3.40 7.58
C LEU A 212 18.58 2.80 9.00
N LEU A 213 19.67 2.09 9.29
CA LEU A 213 19.84 1.31 10.50
C LEU A 213 21.14 1.69 11.22
N GLY A 214 21.13 1.51 12.54
CA GLY A 214 22.35 1.44 13.34
C GLY A 214 23.14 0.14 13.12
N GLN A 215 24.30 0.03 13.73
CA GLN A 215 25.21 -1.11 13.61
C GLN A 215 24.58 -2.42 14.10
N THR A 216 23.92 -2.41 15.26
CA THR A 216 23.34 -3.63 15.86
C THR A 216 22.19 -4.17 15.02
N PHE A 217 21.26 -3.31 14.58
CA PHE A 217 20.17 -3.74 13.69
C PHE A 217 20.67 -4.13 12.31
N SER A 218 21.69 -3.46 11.75
CA SER A 218 22.30 -3.86 10.48
C SER A 218 22.87 -5.28 10.57
N CYS A 219 23.57 -5.62 11.65
CA CYS A 219 24.09 -6.96 11.91
C CYS A 219 22.97 -8.02 11.97
N ILE A 220 21.95 -7.82 12.81
CA ILE A 220 20.86 -8.79 13.00
C ILE A 220 20.05 -8.99 11.70
N ILE A 221 19.73 -7.88 11.01
CA ILE A 221 18.94 -7.93 9.78
C ILE A 221 19.75 -8.56 8.65
N ALA A 222 21.01 -8.14 8.42
CA ALA A 222 21.85 -8.72 7.38
C ALA A 222 22.04 -10.24 7.57
N GLU A 223 22.29 -10.69 8.80
CA GLU A 223 22.45 -12.12 9.09
C GLU A 223 21.15 -12.90 8.87
N GLN A 224 19.99 -12.36 9.29
CA GLN A 224 18.71 -13.03 9.04
C GLN A 224 18.44 -13.19 7.53
N PHE A 225 18.63 -12.11 6.75
CA PHE A 225 18.42 -12.16 5.30
C PHE A 225 19.42 -13.08 4.61
N ARG A 226 20.68 -13.12 5.06
CA ARG A 226 21.67 -14.10 4.57
C ARG A 226 21.20 -15.53 4.81
N ARG A 227 20.74 -15.85 6.03
CA ARG A 227 20.25 -17.17 6.42
C ARG A 227 19.02 -17.60 5.62
N THR A 228 18.04 -16.71 5.45
CA THR A 228 16.84 -17.03 4.65
C THR A 228 17.15 -17.22 3.18
N ARG A 229 18.13 -16.48 2.63
CA ARG A 229 18.57 -16.67 1.24
C ARG A 229 19.33 -17.97 1.05
N ALA A 230 20.35 -18.22 1.87
CA ALA A 230 21.22 -19.38 1.74
C ALA A 230 20.50 -20.68 2.12
N GLY A 231 19.58 -20.64 3.09
CA GLY A 231 18.83 -21.81 3.54
C GLY A 231 17.53 -22.08 2.78
N ASP A 232 17.20 -21.30 1.75
CA ASP A 232 16.04 -21.55 0.90
C ASP A 232 16.44 -22.39 -0.32
N ARG A 233 16.03 -23.66 -0.33
CA ARG A 233 16.23 -24.57 -1.48
C ARG A 233 15.57 -24.05 -2.75
N PHE A 234 14.50 -23.26 -2.61
CA PHE A 234 13.73 -22.67 -3.71
C PHE A 234 14.08 -21.20 -3.97
N TRP A 235 15.22 -20.72 -3.44
CA TRP A 235 15.74 -19.39 -3.77
C TRP A 235 15.73 -19.18 -5.29
N TYR A 236 15.26 -18.02 -5.75
CA TYR A 236 15.00 -17.80 -7.17
C TYR A 236 16.24 -17.92 -8.07
N GLU A 237 17.45 -17.66 -7.53
CA GLU A 237 18.70 -17.83 -8.28
C GLU A 237 19.30 -19.23 -8.17
N SER A 238 18.66 -20.15 -7.43
CA SER A 238 19.10 -21.54 -7.37
C SER A 238 18.94 -22.18 -8.75
N PRO A 239 19.96 -22.92 -9.26
CA PRO A 239 19.92 -23.51 -10.59
C PRO A 239 18.75 -24.47 -10.84
N SER A 240 18.16 -25.04 -9.79
CA SER A 240 17.01 -25.94 -9.87
C SER A 240 15.65 -25.23 -9.83
N THR A 241 15.61 -23.91 -9.61
CA THR A 241 14.34 -23.19 -9.44
C THR A 241 13.80 -22.71 -10.78
N PHE A 242 14.60 -22.04 -11.60
CA PHE A 242 14.18 -21.52 -12.91
C PHE A 242 15.21 -21.81 -13.99
N ASP A 243 14.75 -21.94 -15.23
CA ASP A 243 15.63 -22.00 -16.39
C ASP A 243 16.39 -20.67 -16.55
N HIS A 244 17.55 -20.70 -17.21
CA HIS A 244 18.37 -19.51 -17.38
C HIS A 244 17.63 -18.36 -18.09
N SER A 245 16.81 -18.68 -19.09
CA SER A 245 15.98 -17.69 -19.81
C SER A 245 14.91 -17.07 -18.92
N GLN A 246 14.27 -17.88 -18.06
CA GLN A 246 13.29 -17.43 -17.07
C GLN A 246 13.93 -16.54 -16.01
N LEU A 247 15.12 -16.91 -15.52
CA LEU A 247 15.85 -16.12 -14.53
C LEU A 247 16.25 -14.74 -15.06
N ILE A 248 16.64 -14.64 -16.33
CA ILE A 248 16.90 -13.33 -16.97
C ILE A 248 15.64 -12.45 -16.93
N GLN A 249 14.47 -13.02 -17.21
CA GLN A 249 13.21 -12.28 -17.18
C GLN A 249 12.83 -11.85 -15.76
N ILE A 250 12.98 -12.72 -14.76
CA ILE A 250 12.74 -12.37 -13.35
C ILE A 250 13.62 -11.20 -12.91
N LYS A 251 14.91 -11.22 -13.27
CA LYS A 251 15.88 -10.17 -12.92
C LYS A 251 15.64 -8.81 -13.60
N GLN A 252 14.70 -8.72 -14.53
CA GLN A 252 14.26 -7.45 -15.13
C GLN A 252 13.07 -6.84 -14.39
N THR A 253 12.42 -7.61 -13.51
CA THR A 253 11.27 -7.15 -12.75
C THR A 253 11.68 -6.09 -11.73
N SER A 254 10.82 -5.10 -11.54
CA SER A 254 10.96 -4.10 -10.49
C SER A 254 9.64 -3.86 -9.78
N LEU A 255 9.64 -3.29 -8.58
CA LEU A 255 8.37 -2.89 -7.98
C LEU A 255 7.65 -1.82 -8.82
N ALA A 256 8.39 -1.03 -9.61
CA ALA A 256 7.84 -0.12 -10.60
C ALA A 256 7.03 -0.85 -11.69
N SER A 257 7.52 -1.98 -12.22
CA SER A 257 6.80 -2.75 -13.25
C SER A 257 5.52 -3.35 -12.67
N VAL A 258 5.59 -3.94 -11.47
CA VAL A 258 4.42 -4.51 -10.77
C VAL A 258 3.34 -3.43 -10.51
N LEU A 259 3.74 -2.21 -10.15
CA LEU A 259 2.83 -1.08 -10.00
C LEU A 259 2.19 -0.65 -11.33
N CYS A 260 2.96 -0.60 -12.41
CA CYS A 260 2.45 -0.26 -13.74
C CYS A 260 1.50 -1.32 -14.31
N ASP A 261 1.68 -2.59 -13.93
CA ASP A 261 0.88 -3.70 -14.43
C ASP A 261 -0.46 -3.86 -13.70
N ASN A 262 -0.51 -3.46 -12.42
CA ASN A 262 -1.64 -3.76 -11.54
C ASN A 262 -2.28 -2.53 -10.87
N GLY A 263 -1.66 -1.37 -11.00
CA GLY A 263 -2.11 -0.11 -10.41
C GLY A 263 -3.31 0.49 -11.14
N ASP A 264 -4.29 0.96 -10.37
CA ASP A 264 -5.46 1.65 -10.92
C ASP A 264 -5.05 3.06 -11.36
N ALA A 265 -5.22 3.37 -12.65
CA ALA A 265 -4.92 4.69 -13.22
C ALA A 265 -3.46 5.17 -13.01
N ILE A 266 -2.51 4.25 -12.80
CA ILE A 266 -1.07 4.57 -12.75
C ILE A 266 -0.50 4.49 -14.17
N ASP A 267 -0.17 5.63 -14.76
CA ASP A 267 0.47 5.73 -16.07
C ASP A 267 1.92 6.24 -16.00
N ARG A 268 2.31 6.84 -14.87
CA ARG A 268 3.66 7.30 -14.58
C ARG A 268 4.12 6.80 -13.21
N VAL A 269 5.38 6.36 -13.15
CA VAL A 269 6.01 5.79 -11.96
C VAL A 269 7.45 6.25 -11.86
N GLN A 270 8.04 6.14 -10.67
CA GLN A 270 9.48 6.29 -10.49
C GLN A 270 10.18 4.99 -10.92
N ARG A 271 11.39 5.08 -11.49
CA ARG A 271 12.15 3.88 -11.85
C ARG A 271 12.53 3.07 -10.60
N ASP A 272 13.03 3.74 -9.58
CA ASP A 272 13.30 3.18 -8.25
C ASP A 272 12.26 3.76 -7.29
N VAL A 273 11.27 2.94 -6.94
CA VAL A 273 10.12 3.37 -6.15
C VAL A 273 10.40 3.47 -4.66
N PHE A 274 11.60 3.10 -4.23
CA PHE A 274 12.03 3.27 -2.85
C PHE A 274 12.69 4.64 -2.62
N LEU A 275 12.94 5.41 -3.70
CA LEU A 275 13.51 6.75 -3.63
C LEU A 275 12.45 7.84 -3.78
N ARG A 276 12.55 8.91 -2.99
CA ARG A 276 11.65 10.05 -3.17
C ARG A 276 11.99 10.82 -4.44
N ALA A 277 11.09 10.80 -5.44
CA ALA A 277 11.15 11.75 -6.54
C ALA A 277 10.32 13.01 -6.27
N THR A 278 10.58 14.05 -7.05
CA THR A 278 9.88 15.36 -6.97
C THR A 278 8.98 15.50 -8.18
N TYR A 279 7.67 15.39 -8.02
CA TYR A 279 6.76 15.54 -9.17
C TYR A 279 6.91 16.92 -9.84
N PRO A 280 6.96 17.01 -11.19
CA PRO A 280 6.87 15.93 -12.18
C PRO A 280 8.21 15.26 -12.53
N THR A 281 9.33 15.77 -12.03
CA THR A 281 10.67 15.24 -12.32
C THR A 281 10.91 13.89 -11.61
N GLY A 282 11.60 12.97 -12.29
CA GLY A 282 11.84 11.61 -11.78
C GLY A 282 10.68 10.63 -11.93
N TYR A 283 9.56 11.03 -12.55
CA TYR A 283 8.49 10.13 -12.98
C TYR A 283 8.58 9.85 -14.48
N VAL A 284 8.62 8.58 -14.85
CA VAL A 284 8.64 8.11 -16.24
C VAL A 284 7.31 7.44 -16.59
N ALA A 285 6.97 7.38 -17.87
CA ALA A 285 5.79 6.66 -18.32
C ALA A 285 5.96 5.15 -18.12
N CYS A 286 4.89 4.46 -17.73
CA CYS A 286 4.86 3.01 -17.57
C CYS A 286 5.25 2.24 -18.84
N SER A 287 5.07 2.83 -20.02
CA SER A 287 5.54 2.26 -21.29
C SER A 287 7.07 2.16 -21.41
N SER A 288 7.82 2.90 -20.59
CA SER A 288 9.29 2.91 -20.57
C SER A 288 9.90 2.04 -19.45
N ILE A 289 9.05 1.38 -18.67
CA ILE A 289 9.45 0.42 -17.64
C ILE A 289 9.48 -0.98 -18.28
N PRO A 290 10.61 -1.71 -18.20
CA PRO A 290 10.68 -3.08 -18.68
C PRO A 290 9.62 -3.97 -18.01
N ARG A 291 9.08 -4.91 -18.79
CA ARG A 291 8.12 -5.91 -18.31
C ARG A 291 8.71 -7.29 -18.49
N MET A 292 8.40 -8.18 -17.56
CA MET A 292 8.79 -9.58 -17.64
C MET A 292 8.08 -10.27 -18.81
N ASP A 293 8.82 -10.97 -19.66
CA ASP A 293 8.28 -11.72 -20.78
C ASP A 293 7.94 -13.17 -20.38
N LEU A 294 6.65 -13.45 -20.17
CA LEU A 294 6.18 -14.77 -19.74
C LEU A 294 6.24 -15.84 -20.84
N ARG A 295 6.60 -15.50 -22.08
CA ARG A 295 6.81 -16.49 -23.15
C ARG A 295 7.92 -17.49 -22.82
N MET A 296 8.83 -17.15 -21.90
CA MET A 296 9.86 -18.07 -21.40
C MET A 296 9.30 -19.21 -20.54
N TRP A 297 8.00 -19.19 -20.20
CA TRP A 297 7.26 -20.27 -19.52
C TRP A 297 6.36 -21.07 -20.46
N LYS A 298 6.47 -20.87 -21.77
CA LYS A 298 5.74 -21.68 -22.74
C LYS A 298 6.28 -23.11 -22.75
N TYR A 299 5.41 -24.07 -22.48
CA TYR A 299 5.71 -25.49 -22.51
C TYR A 299 5.30 -26.10 -23.85
N CYS A 300 6.16 -26.95 -24.40
CA CYS A 300 5.91 -27.69 -25.64
C CYS A 300 6.26 -29.16 -25.41
N GLU A 301 5.24 -30.04 -25.41
CA GLU A 301 5.35 -31.47 -25.05
C GLU A 301 6.40 -32.24 -25.88
N ASP A 302 6.68 -31.82 -27.13
CA ASP A 302 7.61 -32.51 -28.03
C ASP A 302 8.82 -31.67 -28.47
N GLY A 303 9.10 -30.53 -27.82
CA GLY A 303 10.17 -29.61 -28.23
C GLY A 303 9.94 -28.96 -29.62
N HIS A 304 8.79 -29.24 -30.25
CA HIS A 304 8.34 -28.62 -31.49
C HIS A 304 7.16 -27.73 -31.17
N CYS A 305 7.44 -26.51 -30.72
CA CYS A 305 6.43 -25.47 -30.77
C CYS A 305 6.17 -25.19 -32.26
N SER A 306 5.08 -25.71 -32.83
CA SER A 306 4.63 -25.29 -34.17
C SER A 306 4.35 -23.80 -34.13
N SER A 307 5.33 -22.99 -34.53
CA SER A 307 5.12 -21.57 -34.72
C SER A 307 4.35 -21.39 -36.02
N PRO A 308 3.30 -20.57 -36.02
CA PRO A 308 3.19 -19.50 -36.97
C PRO A 308 3.65 -18.25 -36.25
N ASP A 309 4.92 -18.18 -35.86
CA ASP A 309 5.65 -16.92 -35.67
C ASP A 309 7.05 -17.21 -35.12
N ARG A 310 8.02 -16.98 -36.01
CA ARG A 310 9.41 -16.80 -35.67
C ARG A 310 9.52 -15.83 -34.50
N THR A 311 10.50 -16.11 -33.63
CA THR A 311 11.14 -15.12 -32.75
C THR A 311 10.91 -13.68 -33.24
N PRO A 312 10.14 -12.84 -32.54
CA PRO A 312 10.26 -11.43 -32.79
C PRO A 312 11.65 -11.06 -32.31
N THR A 313 12.50 -10.70 -33.26
CA THR A 313 13.67 -9.87 -33.02
C THR A 313 13.30 -8.77 -32.03
N PHE A 314 14.29 -8.36 -31.23
CA PHE A 314 14.29 -7.33 -30.18
C PHE A 314 13.61 -5.97 -30.50
N THR A 315 12.97 -5.82 -31.66
CA THR A 315 12.46 -4.59 -32.25
C THR A 315 10.93 -4.44 -32.24
N ASN A 316 10.15 -5.44 -31.86
CA ASN A 316 8.69 -5.31 -31.83
C ASN A 316 8.15 -5.10 -30.41
N HIS A 317 8.69 -4.09 -29.73
CA HIS A 317 7.93 -3.37 -28.73
C HIS A 317 7.14 -2.26 -29.41
N VAL A 318 5.89 -2.09 -28.94
CA VAL A 318 4.90 -1.03 -29.22
C VAL A 318 3.70 -1.59 -30.00
N GLN A 319 2.86 -2.32 -29.27
CA GLN A 319 1.41 -2.14 -29.31
C GLN A 319 0.84 -2.76 -28.04
N SER A 320 0.84 -1.96 -26.98
CA SER A 320 0.10 -2.23 -25.75
C SER A 320 -1.37 -2.42 -26.11
N ARG A 321 -1.87 -3.66 -26.12
CA ARG A 321 -3.30 -3.89 -25.91
C ARG A 321 -3.58 -3.64 -24.43
N ARG A 322 -3.79 -2.37 -24.07
CA ARG A 322 -4.55 -2.04 -22.86
C ARG A 322 -5.91 -2.70 -23.05
N PHE A 323 -6.24 -3.71 -22.25
CA PHE A 323 -7.63 -4.02 -21.98
C PHE A 323 -8.20 -2.86 -21.15
N LYS A 324 -8.61 -1.80 -21.85
CA LYS A 324 -9.56 -0.84 -21.31
C LYS A 324 -10.84 -1.66 -21.13
N ARG A 325 -11.27 -1.93 -19.89
CA ARG A 325 -12.68 -2.30 -19.71
C ARG A 325 -13.49 -1.16 -20.33
N SER A 326 -14.20 -1.48 -21.40
CA SER A 326 -15.30 -0.64 -21.88
C SER A 326 -16.25 -0.50 -20.69
N VAL A 327 -16.34 0.70 -20.13
CA VAL A 327 -17.50 1.08 -19.36
C VAL A 327 -18.59 1.24 -20.41
N ASP A 328 -19.53 0.30 -20.44
CA ASP A 328 -20.71 0.46 -21.29
C ASP A 328 -21.39 1.78 -20.89
N LYS A 329 -21.41 2.70 -21.86
CA LYS A 329 -22.15 3.96 -21.74
C LYS A 329 -23.60 3.61 -21.45
N TYR A 330 -24.08 3.99 -20.27
CA TYR A 330 -25.51 4.25 -20.09
C TYR A 330 -25.84 5.45 -20.97
N ASN A 331 -26.54 5.21 -22.08
CA ASN A 331 -27.23 6.26 -22.82
C ASN A 331 -28.39 6.72 -21.95
N ALA A 332 -28.28 7.92 -21.40
CA ALA A 332 -29.41 8.67 -20.89
C ALA A 332 -29.66 9.80 -21.89
N ASP A 333 -30.54 9.52 -22.85
CA ASP A 333 -31.23 10.56 -23.61
C ASP A 333 -32.14 11.31 -22.62
N THR A 334 -31.68 12.44 -22.12
CA THR A 334 -32.57 13.49 -21.58
C THR A 334 -31.88 14.82 -21.81
N GLU A 335 -32.52 15.65 -22.63
CA GLU A 335 -32.09 16.97 -23.07
C GLU A 335 -31.70 17.87 -21.88
N ALA A 336 -30.48 18.41 -21.92
CA ALA A 336 -30.04 19.50 -21.06
C ALA A 336 -30.04 20.80 -21.88
N PRO A 337 -30.52 21.94 -21.34
CA PRO A 337 -30.67 23.18 -22.09
C PRO A 337 -29.31 23.83 -22.38
N GLU A 338 -29.18 24.36 -23.61
CA GLU A 338 -28.02 25.13 -24.08
C GLU A 338 -27.75 26.36 -23.21
N LEU A 339 -26.49 26.51 -22.79
CA LEU A 339 -25.94 27.78 -22.30
C LEU A 339 -24.62 28.03 -23.03
N ASP A 340 -24.55 29.21 -23.66
CA ASP A 340 -23.54 29.68 -24.61
C ASP A 340 -22.09 29.52 -24.13
N GLU A 341 -21.24 29.10 -25.08
CA GLU A 341 -19.78 29.13 -24.97
C GLU A 341 -19.27 30.58 -24.97
N MET A 342 -18.61 31.01 -23.90
CA MET A 342 -17.76 32.21 -23.90
C MET A 342 -16.30 31.79 -23.75
N GLU A 343 -15.52 32.15 -24.77
CA GLU A 343 -14.08 31.91 -24.93
C GLU A 343 -13.27 32.36 -23.70
N PHE A 344 -12.46 31.45 -23.15
CA PHE A 344 -11.42 31.78 -22.17
C PHE A 344 -10.11 32.00 -22.92
N LYS A 345 -9.97 33.20 -23.50
CA LYS A 345 -8.72 33.73 -24.01
C LYS A 345 -8.54 35.12 -23.42
N ASP A 346 -7.30 35.40 -23.04
CA ASP A 346 -6.80 36.64 -22.41
C ASP A 346 -6.84 36.64 -20.88
N LEU A 347 -5.66 36.37 -20.29
CA LEU A 347 -5.09 37.08 -19.12
C LEU A 347 -3.77 36.39 -18.68
N TYR A 348 -2.78 36.40 -19.59
CA TYR A 348 -1.35 36.35 -19.23
C TYR A 348 -0.66 37.50 -19.94
N ASP A 349 -0.86 38.71 -19.41
CA ASP A 349 0.12 39.78 -19.39
C ASP A 349 -0.57 40.99 -18.74
N GLU A 350 -0.09 41.39 -17.57
CA GLU A 350 0.24 42.79 -17.32
C GLU A 350 1.04 42.91 -16.01
N GLU A 351 2.23 43.46 -16.16
CA GLU A 351 3.06 43.97 -15.07
C GLU A 351 2.40 45.16 -14.36
N ARG A 352 2.83 45.35 -13.09
CA ARG A 352 2.91 46.60 -12.28
C ARG A 352 1.90 46.71 -11.12
N PRO A 353 2.09 47.60 -10.11
CA PRO A 353 3.29 48.37 -9.70
C PRO A 353 3.64 48.27 -8.19
N VAL A 354 4.83 48.73 -7.84
CA VAL A 354 5.25 49.06 -6.46
C VAL A 354 4.63 50.40 -6.05
N ILE A 355 3.87 50.45 -4.94
CA ILE A 355 3.46 51.68 -4.26
C ILE A 355 3.56 51.50 -2.73
N SER A 356 4.17 52.48 -2.06
CA SER A 356 4.37 52.64 -0.61
C SER A 356 3.11 53.19 0.11
N PRO A 357 3.03 53.13 1.45
CA PRO A 357 1.77 53.07 2.19
C PRO A 357 1.20 54.44 2.57
N THR A 358 -0.11 54.63 2.39
CA THR A 358 -0.94 55.57 3.17
C THR A 358 -2.38 55.08 3.25
N GLU A 359 -2.82 54.80 4.49
CA GLU A 359 -4.16 55.02 5.06
C GLU A 359 -5.40 54.72 4.19
N VAL A 360 -6.03 53.56 4.41
CA VAL A 360 -7.50 53.45 4.59
C VAL A 360 -7.80 52.29 5.54
N GLU A 361 -8.65 52.59 6.51
CA GLU A 361 -9.08 51.85 7.68
C GLU A 361 -10.08 50.69 7.40
N ASN A 362 -9.97 49.66 8.24
CA ASN A 362 -11.01 48.80 8.86
C ASN A 362 -11.87 47.83 8.01
N ASP A 363 -11.51 46.54 8.06
CA ASP A 363 -12.47 45.43 8.21
C ASP A 363 -11.85 44.32 9.09
N GLU A 364 -12.49 44.00 10.21
CA GLU A 364 -11.95 43.19 11.31
C GLU A 364 -12.16 41.67 11.07
N GLY A 365 -11.09 40.99 10.68
CA GLY A 365 -10.93 39.54 10.84
C GLY A 365 -9.88 39.25 11.91
N ILE A 366 -10.30 38.69 13.05
CA ILE A 366 -9.48 38.50 14.25
C ILE A 366 -8.38 37.43 14.04
N ASP A 367 -7.13 37.88 13.86
CA ASP A 367 -5.91 37.09 14.03
C ASP A 367 -5.50 37.11 15.51
N LEU A 368 -5.69 35.99 16.22
CA LEU A 368 -5.57 35.92 17.69
C LEU A 368 -4.30 35.25 18.22
N LEU A 369 -3.29 34.99 17.37
CA LEU A 369 -2.08 34.25 17.81
C LEU A 369 -0.74 34.93 17.51
N SER A 370 -0.73 36.13 16.93
CA SER A 370 0.50 36.86 16.63
C SER A 370 0.88 37.95 17.66
N GLU A 371 -0.03 38.40 18.53
CA GLU A 371 0.22 39.51 19.48
C GLU A 371 0.22 39.15 20.98
N GLN A 372 0.40 37.89 21.37
CA GLN A 372 0.39 37.49 22.80
C GLN A 372 1.77 37.43 23.49
N LYS A 373 2.80 38.10 22.97
CA LYS A 373 4.13 38.08 23.60
C LYS A 373 4.31 39.05 24.78
N ASP A 374 3.44 40.05 24.94
CA ASP A 374 3.63 41.11 25.97
C ASP A 374 2.46 41.30 26.95
N LEU A 375 1.47 40.39 27.02
CA LEU A 375 0.32 40.51 27.93
C LEU A 375 0.55 39.86 29.31
N GLY A 376 0.10 40.55 30.36
CA GLY A 376 0.12 40.06 31.74
C GLY A 376 -0.76 38.82 31.94
N LEU A 377 -0.42 38.00 32.95
CA LEU A 377 -1.07 36.69 33.19
C LEU A 377 -2.60 36.78 33.34
N SER A 378 -3.12 37.88 33.91
CA SER A 378 -4.55 38.09 34.10
C SER A 378 -5.32 38.29 32.79
N GLU A 379 -4.74 38.99 31.81
CA GLU A 379 -5.39 39.23 30.50
C GLU A 379 -5.36 37.98 29.63
N ARG A 380 -4.28 37.18 29.72
CA ARG A 380 -4.18 35.90 29.00
C ARG A 380 -5.22 34.88 29.46
N VAL A 381 -5.52 34.84 30.76
CA VAL A 381 -6.58 33.99 31.31
C VAL A 381 -7.96 34.43 30.79
N GLN A 382 -8.22 35.73 30.71
CA GLN A 382 -9.50 36.25 30.23
C GLN A 382 -9.75 35.96 28.74
N VAL A 383 -8.71 36.06 27.90
CA VAL A 383 -8.78 35.68 26.48
C VAL A 383 -9.00 34.17 26.32
N LEU A 384 -8.35 33.36 27.17
CA LEU A 384 -8.54 31.90 27.16
C LEU A 384 -9.98 31.54 27.55
N GLU A 385 -10.55 32.17 28.57
CA GLU A 385 -11.94 31.97 28.99
C GLU A 385 -12.94 32.32 27.86
N GLN A 386 -12.72 33.42 27.15
CA GLN A 386 -13.56 33.81 26.01
C GLN A 386 -13.44 32.83 24.84
N THR A 387 -12.24 32.31 24.59
CA THR A 387 -12.00 31.32 23.52
C THR A 387 -12.66 29.99 23.86
N VAL A 388 -12.55 29.54 25.11
CA VAL A 388 -13.21 28.32 25.59
C VAL A 388 -14.74 28.46 25.51
N ALA A 389 -15.30 29.63 25.82
CA ALA A 389 -16.73 29.89 25.68
C ALA A 389 -17.19 29.83 24.21
N SER A 390 -16.40 30.34 23.26
CA SER A 390 -16.75 30.27 21.83
C SER A 390 -16.67 28.84 21.27
N MET A 391 -15.68 28.07 21.74
CA MET A 391 -15.55 26.64 21.40
C MET A 391 -16.73 25.82 21.95
N ALA A 392 -17.16 26.11 23.18
CA ALA A 392 -18.33 25.47 23.77
C ALA A 392 -19.60 25.75 22.95
N ALA A 393 -19.83 27.00 22.53
CA ALA A 393 -20.95 27.36 21.67
C ALA A 393 -20.90 26.67 20.29
N THR A 394 -19.71 26.47 19.74
CA THR A 394 -19.52 25.75 18.47
C THR A 394 -19.83 24.27 18.62
N LEU A 395 -19.41 23.64 19.73
CA LEU A 395 -19.73 22.25 20.06
C LEU A 395 -21.24 22.04 20.24
N THR A 396 -21.95 22.98 20.86
CA THR A 396 -23.42 22.92 20.98
C THR A 396 -24.10 22.93 19.61
N LYS A 397 -23.69 23.83 18.70
CA LYS A 397 -24.22 23.86 17.33
C LYS A 397 -23.93 22.57 16.56
N LEU A 398 -22.77 21.97 16.78
CA LEU A 398 -22.42 20.69 16.17
C LEU A 398 -23.28 19.55 16.69
N GLY A 399 -23.60 19.55 17.99
CA GLY A 399 -24.53 18.61 18.62
C GLY A 399 -25.94 18.70 18.04
N GLU A 400 -26.46 19.91 17.87
CA GLU A 400 -27.77 20.16 17.25
C GLU A 400 -27.82 19.66 15.80
N ALA A 401 -26.75 19.87 15.03
CA ALA A 401 -26.64 19.35 13.66
C ALA A 401 -26.63 17.82 13.62
N PHE A 402 -25.97 17.18 14.60
CA PHE A 402 -25.91 15.72 14.72
C PHE A 402 -27.27 15.13 15.07
N ASP A 403 -28.01 15.75 15.98
CA ASP A 403 -29.37 15.34 16.34
C ASP A 403 -30.35 15.51 15.17
N SER A 404 -30.20 16.57 14.38
CA SER A 404 -30.96 16.76 13.15
C SER A 404 -30.72 15.64 12.14
N LEU A 405 -29.46 15.27 11.89
CA LEU A 405 -29.10 14.16 11.01
C LEU A 405 -29.59 12.80 11.52
N LYS A 406 -29.57 12.59 12.84
CA LYS A 406 -30.10 11.38 13.47
C LYS A 406 -31.61 11.26 13.28
N ASN A 407 -32.34 12.36 13.36
CA ASN A 407 -33.78 12.40 13.11
C ASN A 407 -34.10 12.10 11.64
N GLN A 408 -33.36 12.69 10.70
CA GLN A 408 -33.47 12.39 9.27
C GLN A 408 -33.21 10.90 8.98
N ALA A 409 -32.20 10.29 9.61
CA ALA A 409 -31.91 8.87 9.46
C ALA A 409 -33.03 7.96 10.02
N ASN A 410 -33.68 8.38 11.10
CA ASN A 410 -34.82 7.65 11.66
C ASN A 410 -36.07 7.75 10.77
N GLU A 411 -36.34 8.91 10.16
CA GLU A 411 -37.43 9.06 9.19
C GLU A 411 -37.25 8.15 7.96
N ILE A 412 -36.01 8.01 7.48
CA ILE A 412 -35.67 7.09 6.38
C ILE A 412 -35.92 5.62 6.79
N LYS A 413 -35.58 5.23 8.02
CA LYS A 413 -35.84 3.87 8.54
C LYS A 413 -37.32 3.57 8.71
N VAL A 414 -38.12 4.54 9.17
CA VAL A 414 -39.58 4.36 9.32
C VAL A 414 -40.24 4.22 7.94
N THR A 415 -39.81 5.00 6.96
CA THR A 415 -40.31 4.91 5.58
C THR A 415 -39.99 3.55 4.93
N ALA A 416 -38.82 2.98 5.24
CA ALA A 416 -38.42 1.64 4.79
C ALA A 416 -39.20 0.49 5.48
N ALA A 417 -39.67 0.69 6.71
CA ALA A 417 -40.43 -0.32 7.46
C ALA A 417 -41.90 -0.45 7.03
N THR A 418 -42.48 0.60 6.42
CA THR A 418 -43.91 0.63 6.02
C THR A 418 -44.25 -0.06 4.68
N LYS A 419 -43.28 -0.61 3.93
CA LYS A 419 -43.54 -1.42 2.73
C LYS A 419 -42.94 -2.83 2.89
N GLY A 420 -43.63 -3.67 3.67
CA GLY A 420 -43.36 -5.10 3.78
C GLY A 420 -43.73 -5.87 2.50
N VAL A 421 -43.08 -5.55 1.38
CA VAL A 421 -43.18 -6.32 0.12
C VAL A 421 -41.80 -6.89 -0.15
N LYS A 422 -41.68 -8.22 -0.11
CA LYS A 422 -40.45 -8.91 -0.55
C LYS A 422 -40.13 -8.42 -1.96
N GLY A 423 -38.94 -7.86 -2.16
CA GLY A 423 -38.49 -7.35 -3.45
C GLY A 423 -37.15 -7.97 -3.81
N CYS A 424 -36.86 -8.03 -5.12
CA CYS A 424 -35.61 -8.57 -5.65
C CYS A 424 -34.46 -7.54 -5.64
N GLY A 425 -34.60 -6.45 -4.88
CA GLY A 425 -33.63 -5.35 -4.82
C GLY A 425 -33.71 -4.38 -6.00
N VAL A 426 -32.65 -3.58 -6.19
CA VAL A 426 -32.55 -2.61 -7.30
C VAL A 426 -31.87 -3.27 -8.49
N VAL A 427 -32.57 -3.38 -9.61
CA VAL A 427 -32.07 -4.03 -10.84
C VAL A 427 -32.23 -3.04 -12.01
N GLN A 428 -31.12 -2.71 -12.68
CA GLN A 428 -31.06 -1.68 -13.74
C GLN A 428 -31.60 -0.31 -13.27
N GLY A 429 -31.16 0.14 -12.09
CA GLY A 429 -31.51 1.46 -11.54
C GLY A 429 -32.94 1.62 -11.02
N ALA A 430 -33.79 0.59 -11.13
CA ALA A 430 -35.16 0.59 -10.61
C ALA A 430 -35.34 -0.47 -9.52
N ALA A 431 -36.06 -0.13 -8.44
CA ALA A 431 -36.47 -1.10 -7.44
C ALA A 431 -37.46 -2.10 -8.05
N ARG A 432 -37.19 -3.41 -7.89
CA ARG A 432 -38.03 -4.50 -8.40
C ARG A 432 -38.74 -5.21 -7.26
N TYR A 433 -40.05 -5.34 -7.38
CA TYR A 433 -40.92 -5.97 -6.39
C TYR A 433 -41.46 -7.31 -6.92
N GLU A 434 -41.99 -8.11 -6.01
CA GLU A 434 -42.63 -9.40 -6.33
C GLU A 434 -43.62 -9.27 -7.50
N ALA A 435 -43.52 -10.18 -8.49
CA ALA A 435 -44.29 -10.20 -9.74
C ALA A 435 -43.94 -9.13 -10.80
N ASP A 436 -42.92 -8.29 -10.57
CA ASP A 436 -42.41 -7.40 -11.63
C ASP A 436 -41.79 -8.20 -12.78
N ILE A 437 -42.05 -7.77 -14.02
CA ILE A 437 -41.50 -8.36 -15.25
C ILE A 437 -40.83 -7.27 -16.08
N TRP A 438 -39.60 -7.52 -16.57
CA TRP A 438 -38.86 -6.57 -17.40
C TRP A 438 -38.02 -7.27 -18.47
N GLN A 439 -37.58 -6.52 -19.47
CA GLN A 439 -36.69 -6.99 -20.54
C GLN A 439 -35.24 -6.61 -20.19
N LYS A 440 -34.35 -7.62 -20.06
CA LYS A 440 -32.92 -7.38 -19.81
C LYS A 440 -32.20 -6.99 -21.11
N ASN A 441 -32.58 -7.61 -22.23
CA ASN A 441 -32.13 -7.32 -23.59
C ASN A 441 -33.22 -7.80 -24.58
N VAL A 442 -33.00 -7.61 -25.88
CA VAL A 442 -33.97 -7.92 -26.95
C VAL A 442 -34.46 -9.38 -26.95
N CYS A 443 -33.68 -10.30 -26.37
CA CYS A 443 -33.97 -11.73 -26.35
C CYS A 443 -34.22 -12.28 -24.95
N THR A 444 -34.18 -11.48 -23.87
CA THR A 444 -34.24 -11.99 -22.48
C THR A 444 -35.26 -11.22 -21.64
N GLN A 445 -36.29 -11.93 -21.18
CA GLN A 445 -37.33 -11.42 -20.29
C GLN A 445 -37.11 -11.96 -18.87
N CYS A 446 -37.01 -11.07 -17.89
CA CYS A 446 -36.83 -11.42 -16.48
C CYS A 446 -38.08 -11.10 -15.64
N SER A 447 -38.26 -11.82 -14.53
CA SER A 447 -39.30 -11.58 -13.54
C SER A 447 -38.80 -11.79 -12.12
N CYS A 448 -39.30 -11.00 -11.17
CA CYS A 448 -39.04 -11.19 -9.74
C CYS A 448 -40.05 -12.18 -9.16
N LYS A 449 -39.56 -13.31 -8.63
CA LYS A 449 -40.38 -14.32 -7.96
C LYS A 449 -39.70 -14.78 -6.67
N GLU A 450 -40.45 -14.74 -5.57
CA GLU A 450 -40.04 -15.12 -4.22
C GLU A 450 -38.79 -14.38 -3.71
N GLY A 451 -38.54 -13.15 -4.20
CA GLY A 451 -37.33 -12.39 -3.89
C GLY A 451 -36.09 -12.74 -4.75
N GLU A 452 -36.22 -13.65 -5.72
CA GLU A 452 -35.17 -14.00 -6.68
C GLU A 452 -35.51 -13.59 -8.13
N ILE A 453 -34.48 -13.29 -8.90
CA ILE A 453 -34.62 -12.87 -10.30
C ILE A 453 -34.58 -14.09 -11.21
N GLN A 454 -35.66 -14.37 -11.92
CA GLN A 454 -35.74 -15.43 -12.94
C GLN A 454 -35.75 -14.84 -14.35
N CYS A 455 -34.86 -15.28 -15.25
CA CYS A 455 -34.78 -14.78 -16.62
C CYS A 455 -34.97 -15.89 -17.66
N ILE A 456 -35.73 -15.61 -18.72
CA ILE A 456 -36.04 -16.52 -19.83
C ILE A 456 -35.54 -15.90 -21.14
N GLU A 457 -34.74 -16.66 -21.88
CA GLU A 457 -34.25 -16.29 -23.21
C GLU A 457 -35.23 -16.78 -24.30
N LYS A 458 -35.74 -15.86 -25.13
CA LYS A 458 -36.62 -16.16 -26.26
C LYS A 458 -35.80 -16.09 -27.55
N TYR A 459 -35.58 -17.23 -28.20
CA TYR A 459 -35.01 -17.29 -29.54
C TYR A 459 -36.01 -16.73 -30.57
N ALA A 460 -35.64 -15.68 -31.29
CA ALA A 460 -36.38 -15.21 -32.45
C ALA A 460 -36.19 -16.22 -33.59
N THR A 461 -37.25 -16.97 -33.95
CA THR A 461 -37.28 -17.73 -35.19
C THR A 461 -37.30 -16.77 -36.37
N ASN A 462 -36.17 -16.61 -37.04
CA ASN A 462 -36.08 -15.87 -38.28
C ASN A 462 -36.79 -16.64 -39.41
N PHE A 463 -37.45 -15.85 -40.26
CA PHE A 463 -38.06 -16.22 -41.53
C PHE A 463 -37.15 -17.17 -42.36
N TYR A 464 -37.76 -18.14 -43.06
CA TYR A 464 -37.16 -19.24 -43.86
C TYR A 464 -36.84 -20.56 -43.14
N ALA A 465 -37.89 -21.27 -42.72
CA ALA A 465 -37.93 -22.74 -42.82
C ALA A 465 -39.39 -23.22 -42.83
N LYS A 466 -40.10 -23.02 -43.95
CA LYS A 466 -41.24 -23.86 -44.29
C LYS A 466 -40.69 -25.15 -44.88
N ASN A 467 -41.21 -26.28 -44.38
CA ASN A 467 -40.95 -27.67 -44.77
C ASN A 467 -39.76 -28.34 -44.08
N LEU A 468 -40.01 -28.96 -42.92
CA LEU A 468 -40.06 -30.42 -42.82
C LEU A 468 -40.66 -30.87 -41.49
N LEU A 469 -41.41 -31.95 -41.59
CA LEU A 469 -42.35 -32.49 -40.62
C LEU A 469 -41.67 -33.12 -39.39
N LYS A 470 -42.36 -32.97 -38.25
CA LYS A 470 -42.64 -33.99 -37.21
C LYS A 470 -41.47 -34.91 -36.81
N THR A 471 -40.93 -34.71 -35.61
CA THR A 471 -41.08 -35.72 -34.54
C THR A 471 -40.90 -35.12 -33.14
N LYS A 472 -41.77 -35.56 -32.24
CA LYS A 472 -41.75 -35.32 -30.78
C LYS A 472 -40.43 -35.77 -30.16
N MET A 473 -39.95 -35.06 -29.13
CA MET A 473 -39.69 -35.67 -27.82
C MET A 473 -39.47 -34.60 -26.74
N ASN A 474 -40.28 -34.73 -25.69
CA ASN A 474 -40.13 -34.05 -24.41
C ASN A 474 -38.85 -34.50 -23.71
N ALA A 475 -38.12 -33.58 -23.08
CA ALA A 475 -37.45 -33.84 -21.81
C ALA A 475 -37.09 -32.52 -21.13
N VAL A 476 -37.89 -32.17 -20.14
CA VAL A 476 -37.55 -31.23 -19.07
C VAL A 476 -36.51 -31.90 -18.18
N ARG A 477 -35.43 -31.20 -17.82
CA ARG A 477 -34.86 -31.35 -16.48
C ARG A 477 -34.16 -30.08 -16.01
N VAL A 478 -34.68 -29.60 -14.89
CA VAL A 478 -34.22 -28.51 -14.03
C VAL A 478 -32.87 -28.89 -13.41
N VAL A 479 -31.90 -27.98 -13.47
CA VAL A 479 -30.96 -27.64 -12.39
C VAL A 479 -30.79 -26.13 -12.42
#